data_AF-A0A7S3JV78-F1
#
_entry.id   AF-A0A7S3JV78-F1
#
_cell.length_a   1.000
_cell.length_b   1.000
_cell.length_c   1.000
_cell.angle_alpha   90.00
_cell.angle_beta   90.00
_cell.angle_gamma   90.00
#
_symmetry.space_group_name_H-M   'P 1'
#
loop_
_entity.id
_entity.type
_entity.pdbx_description
1 polymer ?
#
loop_
_entity_poly.entity_id
_entity_poly.type
_entity_poly.pdbx_seq_one_letter_code
_entity_poly.pdbx_strand_id
1 'polypeptide(L)'
;MFGSDWEEGCASCSFLADGFDGIISHLKARDVSLAVVSAAHQDKLLAYKRKMDWQFPWYSCGDSTFNRDFDVIFDNDGGIDWKEIPCISVFYKGQDGAIYYTYGTFARGLENLISTYDFLDLVPKGRDEEKLHEPMEWVKRRHEYDYTT
;
A
#
# COMPACT_ATOMS: atom_id res chain seq x y z
N MET A 1 0.12 0.01 5.58
CA MET A 1 -0.37 1.30 5.03
C MET A 1 -0.63 2.32 6.13
N PHE A 2 -1.39 1.97 7.17
CA PHE A 2 -1.77 2.90 8.25
C PHE A 2 -2.05 2.09 9.54
N GLY A 3 -1.10 2.09 10.47
CA GLY A 3 -1.21 1.39 11.76
C GLY A 3 -2.22 2.01 12.72
N SER A 4 -2.73 1.22 13.67
CA SER A 4 -3.79 1.63 14.61
C SER A 4 -3.49 2.95 15.33
N ASP A 5 -2.24 3.12 15.77
CA ASP A 5 -1.80 4.23 16.63
C ASP A 5 -1.06 5.34 15.85
N TRP A 6 -1.06 5.29 14.52
CA TRP A 6 -0.29 6.24 13.70
C TRP A 6 -1.11 7.48 13.37
N GLU A 7 -0.54 8.68 13.38
CA GLU A 7 -1.28 9.89 12.94
C GLU A 7 -1.24 10.10 11.42
N GLU A 8 -0.24 9.53 10.75
CA GLU A 8 -0.02 9.66 9.32
C GLU A 8 0.25 8.29 8.69
N GLY A 9 -0.14 8.11 7.42
CA GLY A 9 0.14 6.87 6.69
C GLY A 9 1.64 6.64 6.51
N CYS A 10 2.10 5.40 6.34
CA CYS A 10 3.52 5.15 6.02
C CYS A 10 3.89 5.83 4.69
N ALA A 11 5.09 6.41 4.59
CA ALA A 11 5.50 7.20 3.43
C ALA A 11 5.60 6.34 2.15
N SER A 12 6.34 5.22 2.18
CA SER A 12 6.48 4.31 1.03
C SER A 12 5.14 3.65 0.64
N CYS A 13 4.33 3.31 1.63
CA CYS A 13 2.95 2.87 1.47
C CYS A 13 2.09 3.92 0.73
N SER A 14 2.14 5.18 1.17
CA SER A 14 1.38 6.27 0.54
C SER A 14 1.87 6.53 -0.89
N PHE A 15 3.17 6.43 -1.12
CA PHE A 15 3.79 6.55 -2.44
C PHE A 15 3.29 5.49 -3.43
N LEU A 16 3.15 4.24 -2.99
CA LEU A 16 2.47 3.20 -3.77
C LEU A 16 0.99 3.56 -4.02
N ALA A 17 0.27 3.97 -2.98
CA ALA A 17 -1.17 4.20 -3.06
C ALA A 17 -1.57 5.40 -3.93
N ASP A 18 -0.70 6.40 -4.08
CA ASP A 18 -0.93 7.55 -4.96
C ASP A 18 -1.20 7.14 -6.43
N GLY A 19 -0.74 5.96 -6.86
CA GLY A 19 -0.98 5.44 -8.21
C GLY A 19 -2.33 4.72 -8.43
N PHE A 20 -3.07 4.39 -7.36
CA PHE A 20 -4.21 3.46 -7.47
C PHE A 20 -5.43 4.05 -8.18
N ASP A 21 -5.76 5.32 -7.94
CA ASP A 21 -6.99 5.90 -8.47
C ASP A 21 -7.03 5.88 -10.00
N GLY A 22 -5.89 6.10 -10.65
CA GLY A 22 -5.76 6.11 -12.10
C GLY A 22 -6.01 4.75 -12.77
N ILE A 23 -5.87 3.63 -12.05
CA ILE A 23 -5.96 2.29 -12.64
C ILE A 23 -7.30 1.59 -12.41
N ILE A 24 -8.13 2.06 -11.47
CA ILE A 24 -9.37 1.37 -11.06
C ILE A 24 -10.34 1.14 -12.22
N SER A 25 -10.50 2.12 -13.11
CA SER A 25 -11.41 2.00 -14.27
C SER A 25 -10.95 0.90 -15.23
N HIS A 26 -9.63 0.78 -15.44
CA HIS A 26 -9.02 -0.23 -16.29
C HIS A 26 -9.11 -1.64 -15.67
N LEU A 27 -8.92 -1.76 -14.35
CA LEU A 27 -9.11 -3.01 -13.62
C LEU A 27 -10.56 -3.49 -13.73
N LYS A 28 -11.53 -2.60 -13.48
CA LYS A 28 -12.97 -2.93 -13.58
C LYS A 28 -13.38 -3.35 -14.98
N ALA A 29 -12.79 -2.74 -16.02
CA ALA A 29 -13.01 -3.14 -17.40
C ALA A 29 -12.54 -4.59 -17.71
N ARG A 30 -11.77 -5.20 -16.80
CA ARG A 30 -11.28 -6.58 -16.87
C ARG A 30 -11.73 -7.44 -15.69
N ASP A 31 -12.87 -7.10 -15.08
CA ASP A 31 -13.49 -7.85 -13.97
C ASP A 31 -12.57 -7.98 -12.73
N VAL A 32 -11.74 -6.96 -12.50
CA VAL A 32 -10.88 -6.87 -11.32
C VAL A 32 -11.34 -5.71 -10.44
N SER A 33 -11.49 -5.98 -9.14
CA SER A 33 -11.77 -4.98 -8.12
C SER A 33 -10.53 -4.78 -7.23
N LEU A 34 -10.28 -3.53 -6.83
CA LEU A 34 -9.25 -3.17 -5.88
C LEU A 34 -9.88 -2.74 -4.56
N ALA A 35 -9.35 -3.25 -3.45
CA ALA A 35 -9.65 -2.78 -2.11
C ALA A 35 -8.34 -2.65 -1.33
N VAL A 36 -8.19 -1.53 -0.63
CA VAL A 36 -7.08 -1.32 0.30
C VAL A 36 -7.59 -1.61 1.71
N VAL A 37 -6.80 -2.29 2.51
CA VAL A 37 -7.15 -2.64 3.90
C VAL A 37 -6.04 -2.16 4.83
N SER A 38 -6.40 -1.64 6.00
CA SER A 38 -5.43 -1.22 7.02
C SER A 38 -5.92 -1.42 8.44
N ALA A 39 -4.99 -1.45 9.40
CA ALA A 39 -5.28 -1.67 10.82
C ALA A 39 -6.02 -0.50 11.51
N ALA A 40 -5.82 0.74 11.08
CA ALA A 40 -6.49 1.88 11.72
C ALA A 40 -8.01 1.88 11.58
N HIS A 41 -8.68 2.52 12.55
CA HIS A 41 -10.13 2.65 12.60
C HIS A 41 -10.67 3.35 11.34
N GLN A 42 -11.85 2.92 10.86
CA GLN A 42 -12.43 3.37 9.60
C GLN A 42 -12.51 4.90 9.48
N ASP A 43 -12.91 5.60 10.55
CA ASP A 43 -13.03 7.07 10.53
C ASP A 43 -11.68 7.76 10.28
N LYS A 44 -10.60 7.21 10.85
CA LYS A 44 -9.23 7.72 10.67
C LYS A 44 -8.75 7.50 9.24
N LEU A 45 -9.01 6.31 8.70
CA LEU A 45 -8.72 5.99 7.29
C LEU A 45 -9.46 6.93 6.34
N LEU A 46 -10.77 7.16 6.57
CA LEU A 46 -11.57 8.05 5.72
C LEU A 46 -11.15 9.52 5.84
N ALA A 47 -10.74 9.97 7.04
CA ALA A 47 -10.18 11.31 7.22
C ALA A 47 -8.86 11.47 6.45
N TYR A 48 -7.96 10.50 6.56
CA TYR A 48 -6.69 10.52 5.84
C TYR A 48 -6.89 10.39 4.32
N LYS A 49 -7.82 9.54 3.88
CA LYS A 49 -8.23 9.41 2.47
C LYS A 49 -8.64 10.76 1.90
N ARG A 50 -9.46 11.54 2.63
CA ARG A 50 -9.83 12.91 2.24
C ARG A 50 -8.64 13.86 2.22
N LYS A 51 -7.75 13.79 3.22
CA LYS A 51 -6.52 14.60 3.27
C LYS A 51 -5.64 14.35 2.03
N MET A 52 -5.58 13.10 1.58
CA MET A 52 -4.78 12.67 0.43
C MET A 52 -5.53 12.75 -0.92
N ASP A 53 -6.78 13.22 -0.94
CA ASP A 53 -7.64 13.27 -2.14
C ASP A 53 -7.80 11.93 -2.88
N TRP A 54 -7.64 10.82 -2.15
CA TRP A 54 -7.75 9.47 -2.74
C TRP A 54 -9.21 9.05 -2.90
N GLN A 55 -9.49 8.23 -3.93
CA GLN A 55 -10.85 7.77 -4.25
C GLN A 55 -11.03 6.25 -4.09
N PHE A 56 -9.95 5.47 -4.09
CA PHE A 56 -9.99 4.02 -3.96
C PHE A 56 -10.76 3.53 -2.72
N PRO A 57 -11.40 2.34 -2.78
CA PRO A 57 -12.04 1.74 -1.61
C PRO A 57 -10.99 1.42 -0.55
N TRP A 58 -11.13 1.99 0.65
CA TRP A 58 -10.22 1.77 1.77
C TRP A 58 -10.99 1.39 3.02
N TYR A 59 -10.70 0.20 3.53
CA TYR A 59 -11.41 -0.43 4.64
C TYR A 59 -10.47 -0.66 5.83
N SER A 60 -11.06 -0.60 7.02
CA SER A 60 -10.40 -1.06 8.23
C SER A 60 -10.53 -2.59 8.33
N CYS A 61 -9.48 -3.27 8.76
CA CYS A 61 -9.62 -4.66 9.22
C CYS A 61 -10.24 -4.73 10.63
N GLY A 62 -10.41 -3.60 11.33
CA GLY A 62 -10.97 -3.53 12.68
C GLY A 62 -10.29 -4.53 13.63
N ASP A 63 -11.11 -5.21 14.43
CA ASP A 63 -10.67 -6.29 15.33
C ASP A 63 -10.60 -7.67 14.64
N SER A 64 -10.72 -7.73 13.31
CA SER A 64 -10.65 -9.01 12.59
C SER A 64 -9.22 -9.54 12.48
N THR A 65 -9.10 -10.84 12.26
CA THR A 65 -7.81 -11.50 12.01
C THR A 65 -7.30 -11.32 10.60
N PHE A 66 -8.00 -10.60 9.70
CA PHE A 66 -7.69 -10.55 8.26
C PHE A 66 -6.21 -10.26 7.97
N ASN A 67 -5.65 -9.19 8.55
CA ASN A 67 -4.24 -8.85 8.33
C ASN A 67 -3.28 -9.92 8.90
N ARG A 68 -3.66 -10.62 9.97
CA ARG A 68 -2.87 -11.74 10.52
C ARG A 68 -2.98 -12.99 9.63
N ASP A 69 -4.18 -13.32 9.15
CA ASP A 69 -4.45 -14.50 8.32
C ASP A 69 -3.73 -14.46 6.96
N PHE A 70 -3.30 -13.27 6.53
CA PHE A 70 -2.54 -13.05 5.29
C PHE A 70 -1.12 -12.52 5.53
N ASP A 71 -0.55 -12.80 6.71
CA ASP A 71 0.85 -12.51 7.06
C ASP A 71 1.26 -11.03 6.87
N VAL A 72 0.30 -10.11 7.06
CA VAL A 72 0.52 -8.65 6.99
C VAL A 72 0.99 -8.12 8.36
N ILE A 73 0.55 -8.76 9.43
CA ILE A 73 0.96 -8.47 10.81
C ILE A 73 1.60 -9.73 11.38
N PHE A 74 2.82 -9.58 11.90
CA PHE A 74 3.53 -10.63 12.61
C PHE A 74 3.46 -10.37 14.11
N ASP A 75 3.18 -11.41 14.89
CA ASP A 75 3.40 -11.33 16.33
C ASP A 75 4.89 -11.08 16.59
N ASN A 76 5.20 -10.34 17.66
CA ASN A 76 6.50 -9.72 17.90
C ASN A 76 7.57 -10.75 18.34
N ASP A 77 7.87 -11.73 17.48
CA ASP A 77 8.90 -12.75 17.68
C ASP A 77 10.27 -12.16 17.37
N GLY A 78 10.80 -11.35 18.29
CA GLY A 78 12.17 -10.82 18.22
C GLY A 78 12.36 -9.34 18.52
N GLY A 79 11.31 -8.62 18.92
CA GLY A 79 11.42 -7.21 19.35
C GLY A 79 11.46 -6.20 18.21
N ILE A 80 11.09 -6.59 16.98
CA ILE A 80 10.88 -5.67 15.86
C ILE A 80 9.38 -5.45 15.70
N ASP A 81 8.94 -4.21 15.96
CA ASP A 81 7.54 -3.78 15.90
C ASP A 81 7.05 -3.65 14.44
N TRP A 82 6.94 -4.77 13.73
CA TRP A 82 6.33 -4.84 12.40
C TRP A 82 4.81 -4.73 12.52
N LYS A 83 4.32 -3.53 12.83
CA LYS A 83 2.87 -3.28 13.02
C LYS A 83 2.03 -3.50 11.77
N GLU A 84 2.61 -3.37 10.57
CA GLU A 84 1.96 -3.69 9.29
C GLU A 84 3.00 -3.69 8.15
N ILE A 85 3.19 -4.81 7.44
CA ILE A 85 4.07 -4.89 6.25
C ILE A 85 3.24 -4.64 4.98
N PRO A 86 3.68 -3.82 4.01
CA PRO A 86 2.96 -3.69 2.75
C PRO A 86 2.88 -5.05 2.03
N CYS A 87 1.67 -5.40 1.62
CA CYS A 87 1.33 -6.65 0.95
C CYS A 87 0.31 -6.38 -0.16
N ILE A 88 0.36 -7.19 -1.23
CA ILE A 88 -0.75 -7.34 -2.15
C ILE A 88 -1.20 -8.79 -2.17
N SER A 89 -2.52 -8.98 -2.01
CA SER A 89 -3.17 -10.28 -2.05
C SER A 89 -4.15 -10.31 -3.22
N VAL A 90 -4.15 -11.38 -3.99
CA VAL A 90 -5.13 -11.61 -5.06
C VAL A 90 -6.04 -12.76 -4.65
N PHE A 91 -7.34 -12.44 -4.67
CA PHE A 91 -8.40 -13.40 -4.42
C PHE A 91 -9.19 -13.65 -5.68
N TYR A 92 -9.55 -14.90 -5.91
CA TYR A 92 -10.41 -15.32 -7.01
C TYR A 92 -11.65 -16.01 -6.45
N LYS A 93 -12.84 -15.60 -6.91
CA LYS A 93 -14.09 -16.29 -6.59
C LYS A 93 -14.41 -17.30 -7.68
N GLY A 94 -14.37 -18.58 -7.35
CA GLY A 94 -14.73 -19.67 -8.26
C GLY A 94 -16.21 -19.66 -8.65
N GLN A 95 -16.53 -20.42 -9.70
CA GLN A 95 -17.92 -20.62 -10.14
C GLN A 95 -18.77 -21.35 -9.10
N ASP A 96 -18.13 -22.12 -8.23
CA ASP A 96 -18.72 -22.78 -7.06
C ASP A 96 -18.95 -21.84 -5.87
N GLY A 97 -18.52 -20.58 -5.98
CA GLY A 97 -18.61 -19.57 -4.93
C GLY A 97 -17.45 -19.60 -3.92
N ALA A 98 -16.51 -20.53 -4.04
CA ALA A 98 -15.33 -20.60 -3.17
C ALA A 98 -14.39 -19.41 -3.43
N ILE A 99 -13.68 -18.98 -2.39
CA ILE A 99 -12.66 -17.92 -2.49
C ILE A 99 -11.28 -18.57 -2.41
N TYR A 100 -10.47 -18.34 -3.44
CA TYR A 100 -9.11 -18.82 -3.54
C TYR A 100 -8.13 -17.67 -3.33
N TYR A 101 -7.11 -17.89 -2.52
CA TYR A 101 -5.94 -17.02 -2.46
C TYR A 101 -4.94 -17.47 -3.52
N THR A 102 -4.79 -16.70 -4.59
CA THR A 102 -4.06 -17.13 -5.80
C THR A 102 -2.69 -16.49 -5.94
N TYR A 103 -2.45 -15.36 -5.29
CA TYR A 103 -1.17 -14.67 -5.29
C TYR A 103 -1.01 -13.79 -4.05
N GLY A 104 0.20 -13.75 -3.52
CA GLY A 104 0.62 -12.92 -2.41
C GLY A 104 2.05 -12.49 -2.57
N THR A 105 2.35 -11.21 -2.31
CA THR A 105 3.73 -10.74 -2.18
C THR A 105 3.81 -9.57 -1.23
N PHE A 106 5.00 -9.35 -0.67
CA PHE A 106 5.24 -8.44 0.45
C PHE A 106 6.43 -7.53 0.18
N ALA A 107 6.52 -6.44 0.93
CA ALA A 107 7.67 -5.52 0.91
C ALA A 107 8.04 -5.10 -0.53
N ARG A 108 9.27 -5.38 -0.97
CA ARG A 108 9.76 -5.01 -2.31
C ARG A 108 9.07 -5.75 -3.46
N GLY A 109 8.29 -6.80 -3.17
CA GLY A 109 7.46 -7.47 -4.16
C GLY A 109 6.37 -6.58 -4.77
N LEU A 110 6.08 -5.42 -4.17
CA LEU A 110 5.12 -4.45 -4.67
C LEU A 110 5.77 -3.35 -5.54
N GLU A 111 7.09 -3.34 -5.71
CA GLU A 111 7.78 -2.25 -6.44
C GLU A 111 7.33 -2.10 -7.88
N ASN A 112 6.98 -3.21 -8.54
CA ASN A 112 6.46 -3.21 -9.90
C ASN A 112 5.06 -2.56 -10.05
N LEU A 113 4.46 -2.13 -8.93
CA LEU A 113 3.21 -1.38 -8.88
C LEU A 113 3.45 0.13 -8.67
N ILE A 114 4.71 0.56 -8.52
CA ILE A 114 5.11 1.95 -8.30
C ILE A 114 5.61 2.53 -9.62
N SER A 115 4.69 3.11 -10.39
CA SER A 115 5.00 3.68 -11.71
C SER A 115 6.11 4.73 -11.68
N THR A 116 6.24 5.50 -10.59
CA THR A 116 7.33 6.46 -10.44
C THR A 116 8.70 5.79 -10.48
N TYR A 117 8.87 4.60 -9.89
CA TYR A 117 10.14 3.88 -10.01
C TYR A 117 10.39 3.39 -11.44
N ASP A 118 9.35 2.94 -12.15
CA ASP A 118 9.49 2.58 -13.56
C ASP A 118 10.01 3.76 -14.38
N PHE A 119 9.56 5.00 -14.12
CA PHE A 119 10.07 6.20 -14.79
C PHE A 119 11.50 6.57 -14.37
N LEU A 120 11.84 6.45 -13.09
CA LEU A 120 13.18 6.74 -12.58
C LEU A 120 14.23 5.76 -13.15
N ASP A 121 13.85 4.51 -13.38
CA ASP A 121 14.72 3.49 -13.97
C ASP A 121 15.05 3.76 -15.44
N LEU A 122 14.26 4.57 -16.14
CA LEU A 122 14.50 4.95 -17.54
C LEU A 122 15.53 6.07 -17.70
N VAL A 123 15.81 6.85 -16.65
CA VAL A 123 16.69 8.03 -16.74
C VAL A 123 18.10 7.72 -16.23
N PRO A 124 19.16 8.40 -16.72
CA PRO A 124 20.55 8.06 -16.38
C PRO A 124 20.89 8.10 -14.88
N LYS A 125 20.16 8.89 -14.09
CA LYS A 125 20.36 8.96 -12.64
C LYS A 125 19.78 7.75 -11.89
N GLY A 126 18.95 6.94 -12.55
CA GLY A 126 18.19 5.88 -11.93
C GLY A 126 17.32 6.40 -10.78
N ARG A 127 17.10 5.53 -9.79
CA ARG A 127 16.38 5.88 -8.55
C ARG A 127 17.17 6.79 -7.60
N ASP A 128 18.48 6.97 -7.82
CA ASP A 128 19.39 7.75 -6.96
C ASP A 128 19.44 7.30 -5.49
N GLU A 129 19.24 6.01 -5.22
CA GLU A 129 19.15 5.49 -3.84
C GLU A 129 20.45 4.86 -3.31
N GLU A 130 21.48 4.67 -4.14
CA GLU A 130 22.72 3.93 -3.76
C GLU A 130 23.48 4.52 -2.57
N LYS A 131 23.30 5.82 -2.30
CA LYS A 131 24.00 6.54 -1.22
C LYS A 131 23.13 6.76 0.02
N LEU A 132 21.87 6.31 -0.02
CA LEU A 132 20.95 6.42 1.12
C LEU A 132 21.26 5.35 2.15
N HIS A 133 20.90 5.60 3.41
CA HIS A 133 21.05 4.59 4.45
C HIS A 133 20.08 3.45 4.24
N GLU A 134 18.84 3.78 3.85
CA GLU A 134 17.80 2.80 3.49
C GLU A 134 17.21 3.12 2.12
N PRO A 135 16.77 2.10 1.36
CA PRO A 135 15.92 2.30 0.19
C PRO A 135 14.68 3.12 0.52
N MET A 136 14.23 3.96 -0.41
CA MET A 136 13.07 4.84 -0.26
C MET A 136 13.17 5.90 0.86
N GLU A 137 14.33 6.14 1.48
CA GLU A 137 14.52 7.18 2.52
C GLU A 137 14.14 8.59 2.02
N TRP A 138 14.25 8.84 0.71
CA TRP A 138 13.87 10.11 0.09
C TRP A 138 12.35 10.29 -0.07
N VAL A 139 11.56 9.20 0.02
CA VAL A 139 10.12 9.22 -0.24
C VAL A 139 9.41 9.95 0.89
N LYS A 140 8.67 10.99 0.53
CA LYS A 140 7.74 11.71 1.40
C LYS A 140 6.30 11.43 1.00
N ARG A 141 5.34 11.72 1.88
CA ARG A 141 3.92 11.77 1.50
C ARG A 141 3.74 12.91 0.51
N ARG A 142 2.83 12.74 -0.45
CA ARG A 142 2.64 13.73 -1.53
C ARG A 142 2.54 15.19 -1.05
N HIS A 143 1.82 15.44 0.04
CA HIS A 143 1.64 16.79 0.60
C HIS A 143 2.86 17.36 1.35
N GLU A 144 3.94 16.60 1.52
CA GLU A 144 5.18 16.99 2.21
C GLU A 144 6.31 17.39 1.24
N TYR A 145 6.10 17.28 -0.07
CA TYR A 145 7.03 17.79 -1.06
C TYR A 145 6.86 19.30 -1.26
N ASP A 146 7.98 20.00 -1.44
CA ASP A 146 7.97 21.43 -1.77
C ASP A 146 7.61 21.59 -3.25
N TYR A 147 6.45 22.20 -3.50
CA TYR A 147 5.97 22.49 -4.86
C TYR A 147 6.40 23.86 -5.39
N THR A 148 7.35 24.52 -4.72
CA THR A 148 7.91 25.78 -5.23
C THR A 148 8.69 25.52 -6.51
N THR A 149 8.08 25.90 -7.64
CA THR A 149 8.71 26.02 -8.97
C THR A 149 9.70 27.17 -9.03
#